data_AF-A0A3N5NT36-F1
#
_entry.id   AF-A0A3N5NT36-F1
#
_cell.length_a   1.000
_cell.length_b   1.000
_cell.length_c   1.000
_cell.angle_alpha   90.00
_cell.angle_beta   90.00
_cell.angle_gamma   90.00
#
_symmetry.space_group_name_H-M   'P 1'
#
loop_
_entity.id
_entity.type
_entity.pdbx_description
1 polymer ?
#
loop_
_entity_poly.entity_id
_entity_poly.type
_entity_poly.pdbx_seq_one_letter_code
_entity_poly.pdbx_strand_id
1 'polypeptide(L)'
;LAWDSKSVGGNGVPIETEEGWLLLYHAYDEEHVYRFGTCLLDLDEPSRVIHRAAPAIFWPKEIWEIRGDVPMVVFSGANPVVEGTVHVFYGGGDHVIGLATCRLDELLAFARSG
;
A
#
# COMPACT_ATOMS: atom_id res chain seq x y z
N LEU A 1 14.20 13.37 4.21
CA LEU A 1 13.05 13.40 3.27
C LEU A 1 12.07 12.31 3.72
N ALA A 2 10.77 12.42 3.40
CA ALA A 2 9.79 11.39 3.76
C ALA A 2 10.01 10.11 2.93
N TRP A 3 9.43 8.99 3.36
CA TRP A 3 9.63 7.67 2.72
C TRP A 3 9.07 7.57 1.29
N ASP A 4 8.23 8.53 0.90
CA ASP A 4 7.52 8.65 -0.36
C ASP A 4 8.01 9.83 -1.21
N SER A 5 9.22 10.32 -0.96
CA SER A 5 9.69 11.60 -1.49
C SER A 5 10.07 11.60 -2.96
N LYS A 6 10.32 10.44 -3.57
CA LYS A 6 10.86 10.36 -4.95
C LYS A 6 9.78 10.10 -5.97
N SER A 7 8.92 9.12 -5.73
CA SER A 7 7.83 8.76 -6.63
C SER A 7 6.75 7.99 -5.86
N VAL A 8 5.52 8.11 -6.33
CA VAL A 8 4.33 7.43 -5.81
C VAL A 8 3.56 6.78 -6.96
N GLY A 9 2.89 5.66 -6.67
CA GLY A 9 2.02 4.99 -7.64
C GLY A 9 0.94 4.18 -6.94
N GLY A 10 -0.22 4.04 -7.59
CA GLY A 10 -1.29 3.16 -7.09
C GLY A 10 -0.84 1.71 -7.07
N ASN A 11 -1.29 0.95 -6.07
CA ASN A 11 -1.16 -0.51 -6.07
C ASN A 11 -2.36 -1.13 -6.80
N GLY A 12 -3.03 -2.13 -6.20
CA GLY A 12 -4.25 -2.69 -6.76
C GLY A 12 -5.42 -1.69 -6.73
N VAL A 13 -6.57 -2.17 -7.20
CA VAL A 13 -7.78 -1.35 -7.33
C VAL A 13 -8.20 -0.71 -6.00
N PRO A 14 -8.64 0.57 -5.98
CA PRO A 14 -9.21 1.18 -4.80
C PRO A 14 -10.39 0.36 -4.27
N ILE A 15 -10.49 0.25 -2.95
CA ILE A 15 -11.54 -0.49 -2.26
C ILE A 15 -12.66 0.49 -1.90
N GLU A 16 -13.87 0.27 -2.40
CA GLU A 16 -15.05 1.06 -2.03
C GLU A 16 -15.41 0.82 -0.56
N THR A 17 -15.62 1.88 0.20
CA THR A 17 -16.06 1.83 1.60
C THR A 17 -17.07 2.95 1.86
N GLU A 18 -17.81 2.89 2.96
CA GLU A 18 -18.72 3.97 3.38
C GLU A 18 -17.99 5.31 3.64
N GLU A 19 -16.67 5.27 3.79
CA GLU A 19 -15.84 6.40 4.18
C GLU A 19 -15.10 7.02 2.99
N GLY A 20 -15.16 6.40 1.81
CA GLY A 20 -14.34 6.76 0.65
C GLY A 20 -13.80 5.57 -0.12
N TRP A 21 -13.09 5.85 -1.20
CA TRP A 21 -12.23 4.87 -1.85
C TRP A 21 -10.93 4.72 -1.05
N LEU A 22 -10.74 3.58 -0.42
CA LEU A 22 -9.49 3.23 0.23
C LEU A 22 -8.48 2.78 -0.84
N LEU A 23 -7.48 3.62 -1.10
CA LEU A 23 -6.37 3.36 -2.01
C LEU A 23 -5.13 2.93 -1.23
N LEU A 24 -4.62 1.73 -1.56
CA LEU A 24 -3.24 1.35 -1.26
C LEU A 24 -2.32 1.89 -2.35
N TYR A 25 -1.23 2.53 -1.96
CA TYR A 25 -0.23 3.05 -2.91
C TYR A 25 1.16 2.64 -2.48
N HIS A 26 2.07 2.44 -3.43
CA HIS A 26 3.49 2.30 -3.15
C HIS A 26 4.20 3.65 -3.35
N ALA A 27 5.31 3.81 -2.67
CA ALA A 27 6.24 4.91 -2.91
C ALA A 27 7.65 4.50 -2.53
N TYR A 28 8.64 5.25 -2.99
CA TYR A 28 10.03 5.06 -2.62
C TYR A 28 10.76 6.38 -2.42
N ASP A 29 11.86 6.30 -1.68
CA ASP A 29 12.77 7.39 -1.33
C ASP A 29 13.98 7.41 -2.28
N GLU A 30 14.98 8.25 -1.97
CA GLU A 30 16.20 8.35 -2.78
C GLU A 30 17.03 7.06 -2.76
N GLU A 31 16.93 6.31 -1.69
CA GLU A 31 17.51 5.00 -1.47
C GLU A 31 16.74 3.87 -2.19
N HIS A 32 15.64 4.20 -2.88
CA HIS A 32 14.77 3.28 -3.61
C HIS A 32 14.19 2.16 -2.72
N VAL A 33 13.89 2.46 -1.46
CA VAL A 33 13.18 1.53 -0.59
C VAL A 33 11.68 1.66 -0.81
N TYR A 34 11.07 0.67 -1.45
CA TYR A 34 9.64 0.69 -1.74
C TYR A 34 8.83 0.33 -0.51
N ARG A 35 7.80 1.11 -0.21
CA ARG A 35 6.90 0.92 0.93
C ARG A 35 5.47 1.23 0.53
N PHE A 36 4.49 0.71 1.27
CA PHE A 36 3.08 1.03 1.03
C PHE A 36 2.55 2.05 2.01
N GLY A 37 1.66 2.91 1.53
CA GLY A 37 0.82 3.78 2.33
C GLY A 37 -0.66 3.61 1.97
N THR A 38 -1.50 4.36 2.67
CA THR A 38 -2.95 4.40 2.44
C THR A 38 -3.41 5.82 2.22
N CYS A 39 -4.36 5.97 1.31
CA CYS A 39 -5.06 7.22 1.03
C CYS A 39 -6.56 6.93 0.96
N LEU A 40 -7.38 7.83 1.48
CA LEU A 40 -8.83 7.80 1.39
C LEU A 40 -9.26 8.89 0.41
N LEU A 41 -9.93 8.50 -0.67
CA LEU A 41 -10.42 9.41 -1.70
C LEU A 41 -11.93 9.54 -1.60
N ASP A 42 -12.47 10.66 -2.07
CA ASP A 42 -13.90 10.90 -2.09
C ASP A 42 -14.64 9.94 -3.03
N LEU A 43 -15.82 9.44 -2.61
CA LEU A 43 -16.60 8.46 -3.38
C LEU A 43 -17.10 9.00 -4.72
N ASP A 44 -17.58 10.25 -4.72
CA ASP A 44 -18.17 10.90 -5.89
C ASP A 44 -17.12 11.64 -6.72
N GLU A 45 -16.10 12.20 -6.06
CA GLU A 45 -15.01 12.96 -6.69
C GLU A 45 -13.62 12.35 -6.36
N PRO A 46 -13.24 11.19 -6.93
CA PRO A 46 -12.06 10.43 -6.50
C PRO A 46 -10.71 11.15 -6.72
N SER A 47 -10.67 12.27 -7.45
CA SER A 47 -9.50 13.16 -7.49
C SER A 47 -9.26 13.91 -6.17
N ARG A 48 -10.27 13.98 -5.29
CA ARG A 48 -10.19 14.64 -3.99
C ARG A 48 -9.71 13.66 -2.92
N VAL A 49 -8.55 13.95 -2.36
CA VAL A 49 -8.00 13.22 -1.19
C VAL A 49 -8.72 13.72 0.07
N ILE A 50 -9.43 12.82 0.76
CA ILE A 50 -10.05 13.09 2.07
C ILE A 50 -8.98 13.01 3.16
N HIS A 51 -8.18 11.94 3.13
CA HIS A 51 -7.12 11.72 4.10
C HIS A 51 -5.97 10.93 3.48
N ARG A 52 -4.74 11.20 3.90
CA ARG A 52 -3.55 10.46 3.49
C ARG A 52 -2.72 10.20 4.72
N ALA A 53 -2.57 8.92 5.08
CA ALA A 53 -1.82 8.55 6.26
C ALA A 53 -0.34 8.90 6.10
N ALA A 54 0.28 9.48 7.14
CA ALA A 54 1.69 9.88 7.08
C ALA A 54 2.68 8.69 7.13
N PRO A 55 2.49 7.67 7.98
CA PRO A 55 3.37 6.52 8.06
C PRO A 55 3.12 5.52 6.93
N ALA A 56 4.19 4.84 6.52
CA ALA A 56 4.06 3.61 5.73
C ALA A 56 3.48 2.47 6.59
N ILE A 57 2.72 1.58 5.95
CA ILE A 57 2.07 0.42 6.59
C ILE A 57 2.75 -0.92 6.26
N PHE A 58 3.54 -0.97 5.20
CA PHE A 58 4.23 -2.19 4.78
C PHE A 58 5.56 -1.84 4.11
N TRP A 59 6.64 -2.54 4.50
CA TRP A 59 7.99 -2.30 4.03
C TRP A 59 8.81 -3.60 4.02
N PRO A 60 9.90 -3.67 3.25
CA PRO A 60 10.75 -4.86 3.14
C PRO A 60 11.33 -5.24 4.50
N LYS A 61 11.12 -6.48 4.91
CA LYS A 61 11.68 -7.10 6.11
C LYS A 61 12.16 -8.52 5.84
N GLU A 62 11.44 -9.25 5.02
CA GLU A 62 11.76 -10.63 4.73
C GLU A 62 12.93 -10.72 3.76
N ILE A 63 13.68 -11.83 3.81
CA ILE A 63 14.92 -11.93 3.05
C ILE A 63 14.69 -11.85 1.54
N TRP A 64 13.53 -12.30 1.05
CA TRP A 64 13.12 -12.22 -0.35
C TRP A 64 12.58 -10.84 -0.76
N GLU A 65 12.38 -9.92 0.19
CA GLU A 65 12.01 -8.52 -0.08
C GLU A 65 13.25 -7.62 -0.05
N ILE A 66 14.16 -7.92 0.89
CA ILE A 66 15.44 -7.23 1.04
C ILE A 66 16.43 -7.64 -0.06
N ARG A 67 16.31 -8.86 -0.60
CA ARG A 67 17.16 -9.39 -1.67
C ARG A 67 16.32 -9.92 -2.81
N GLY A 68 16.79 -9.69 -4.04
CA GLY A 68 16.19 -10.19 -5.28
C GLY A 68 16.82 -9.51 -6.48
N ASP A 69 16.11 -9.49 -7.60
CA ASP A 69 16.54 -8.79 -8.82
C ASP A 69 16.61 -7.27 -8.60
N VAL A 70 15.71 -6.75 -7.76
CA VAL A 70 15.79 -5.38 -7.20
C VAL A 70 15.64 -5.46 -5.68
N PRO A 71 16.69 -5.16 -4.88
CA PRO A 71 16.61 -5.25 -3.43
C PRO A 71 15.72 -4.16 -2.83
N MET A 72 15.21 -4.40 -1.62
CA MET A 72 14.40 -3.45 -0.86
C MET A 72 13.06 -3.09 -1.55
N VAL A 73 12.41 -4.09 -2.15
CA VAL A 73 11.14 -3.91 -2.86
C VAL A 73 10.01 -4.72 -2.23
N VAL A 74 8.93 -4.03 -1.92
CA VAL A 74 7.57 -4.57 -1.90
C VAL A 74 6.72 -3.75 -2.87
N PHE A 75 5.97 -4.41 -3.77
CA PHE A 75 5.16 -3.76 -4.80
C PHE A 75 3.91 -4.57 -5.07
N SER A 76 2.72 -3.99 -5.20
CA SER A 76 1.48 -4.78 -5.38
C SER A 76 0.66 -4.30 -6.57
N GLY A 77 0.02 -5.27 -7.26
CA GLY A 77 -1.00 -5.01 -8.26
C GLY A 77 -2.39 -5.53 -7.91
N ALA A 78 -2.58 -6.19 -6.75
CA ALA A 78 -3.85 -6.79 -6.38
C ALA A 78 -4.07 -6.84 -4.86
N ASN A 79 -5.24 -6.36 -4.42
CA ASN A 79 -5.66 -6.32 -3.02
C ASN A 79 -7.14 -6.71 -2.80
N PRO A 80 -7.62 -7.88 -3.26
CA PRO A 80 -9.01 -8.29 -3.06
C PRO A 80 -9.40 -8.36 -1.57
N VAL A 81 -10.65 -8.03 -1.29
CA VAL A 81 -11.25 -8.21 0.04
C VAL A 81 -12.06 -9.50 0.02
N VAL A 82 -11.74 -10.42 0.92
CA VAL A 82 -12.43 -11.70 1.10
C VAL A 82 -12.81 -11.81 2.57
N GLU A 83 -14.10 -11.90 2.86
CA GLU A 83 -14.62 -12.07 4.23
C GLU A 83 -14.07 -11.02 5.22
N GLY A 84 -13.99 -9.76 4.78
CA GLY A 84 -13.46 -8.65 5.61
C GLY A 84 -11.94 -8.60 5.75
N THR A 85 -11.20 -9.47 5.06
CA THR A 85 -9.73 -9.49 5.04
C THR A 85 -9.20 -9.01 3.69
N VAL A 86 -8.33 -8.02 3.73
CA VAL A 86 -7.60 -7.53 2.55
C VAL A 86 -6.42 -8.47 2.30
N HIS A 87 -6.39 -9.05 1.09
CA HIS A 87 -5.34 -9.96 0.65
C HIS A 87 -4.44 -9.23 -0.35
N VAL A 88 -3.27 -8.78 0.09
CA VAL A 88 -2.33 -8.03 -0.74
C VAL A 88 -1.33 -8.99 -1.37
N PHE A 89 -1.51 -9.29 -2.66
CA PHE A 89 -0.53 -10.03 -3.44
C PHE A 89 0.55 -9.06 -3.90
N TYR A 90 1.80 -9.31 -3.54
CA TYR A 90 2.89 -8.37 -3.76
C TYR A 90 4.14 -9.05 -4.33
N GLY A 91 4.87 -8.34 -5.17
CA GLY A 91 6.23 -8.66 -5.58
C GLY A 91 7.20 -8.34 -4.44
N GLY A 92 8.02 -9.32 -4.05
CA GLY A 92 9.13 -9.15 -3.13
C GLY A 92 10.45 -9.19 -3.90
N GLY A 93 11.26 -8.13 -3.75
CA GLY A 93 12.59 -8.05 -4.35
C GLY A 93 12.61 -8.14 -5.89
N ASP A 94 11.50 -7.78 -6.56
CA ASP A 94 11.25 -8.04 -7.98
C ASP A 94 11.50 -9.51 -8.42
N HIS A 95 11.38 -10.45 -7.48
CA HIS A 95 11.80 -11.83 -7.68
C HIS A 95 10.70 -12.86 -7.39
N VAL A 96 9.92 -12.64 -6.33
CA VAL A 96 8.89 -13.58 -5.86
C VAL A 96 7.54 -12.91 -5.72
N ILE A 97 6.47 -13.71 -5.65
CA ILE A 97 5.14 -13.25 -5.22
C ILE A 97 4.93 -13.70 -3.78
N GLY A 98 4.63 -12.74 -2.90
CA GLY A 98 4.18 -12.95 -1.53
C GLY A 98 2.70 -12.59 -1.35
N LEU A 99 2.17 -12.93 -0.17
CA LEU A 99 0.84 -12.56 0.28
C LEU A 99 0.93 -11.96 1.68
N ALA A 100 0.48 -10.72 1.82
CA ALA A 100 0.26 -10.08 3.12
C ALA A 100 -1.25 -9.92 3.36
N THR A 101 -1.68 -10.01 4.61
CA THR A 101 -3.10 -9.88 4.97
C THR A 101 -3.29 -8.89 6.10
N CYS A 102 -4.39 -8.13 6.05
CA CYS A 102 -4.84 -7.25 7.13
C CYS A 102 -6.36 -7.26 7.17
N ARG A 103 -6.96 -7.03 8.33
CA ARG A 103 -8.42 -6.82 8.40
C ARG A 103 -8.77 -5.47 7.78
N LEU A 104 -9.85 -5.42 7.00
CA LEU A 104 -10.28 -4.20 6.32
C LEU A 104 -10.62 -3.08 7.32
N ASP A 105 -11.26 -3.42 8.43
CA ASP A 105 -11.65 -2.43 9.46
C ASP A 105 -10.44 -1.80 10.15
N GLU A 106 -9.39 -2.57 10.44
CA GLU A 106 -8.13 -2.06 10.99
C GLU A 106 -7.40 -1.19 9.99
N LEU A 107 -7.33 -1.62 8.72
CA LEU A 107 -6.70 -0.84 7.65
C LEU A 107 -7.43 0.49 7.42
N LEU A 108 -8.76 0.48 7.44
CA LEU A 108 -9.59 1.67 7.26
C LEU A 108 -9.52 2.59 8.49
N ALA A 109 -9.47 2.04 9.70
CA ALA A 109 -9.20 2.81 10.91
C ALA A 109 -7.85 3.53 10.84
N PHE A 110 -6.79 2.83 10.41
CA PHE A 110 -5.48 3.45 10.20
C PHE A 110 -5.53 4.52 9.11
N ALA A 111 -6.18 4.23 7.98
CA ALA A 111 -6.27 5.16 6.86
C ALA A 111 -6.99 6.47 7.21
N ARG A 112 -7.79 6.52 8.28
CA ARG A 112 -8.46 7.74 8.78
C ARG A 112 -7.64 8.60 9.73
N SER A 113 -6.74 7.99 10.52
CA SER A 113 -6.09 8.66 11.65
C SER A 113 -4.56 8.63 11.62
N GLY A 114 -4.00 7.86 10.69
CA GLY A 114 -2.56 7.63 10.56
C GLY A 114 -1.78 8.84 10.10
#